data_AF-A0A3P7ZTL4-F1
#
_entry.id   AF-A0A3P7ZTL4-F1
#
_cell.length_a   1.000
_cell.length_b   1.000
_cell.length_c   1.000
_cell.angle_alpha   90.00
_cell.angle_beta   90.00
_cell.angle_gamma   90.00
#
_symmetry.space_group_name_H-M   'P 1'
#
loop_
_entity.id
_entity.type
_entity.pdbx_description
1 polymer ?
#
loop_
_entity_poly.entity_id
_entity_poly.type
_entity_poly.pdbx_seq_one_letter_code
_entity_poly.pdbx_strand_id
1 'polypeptide(L)'
;MIGVIGVCLSSIFCVSTVYGLYGLLSGKVEPFTTFGAATYTAFHRPIFILGIAIVVSMCALGCGGPIRWILTLSVFRVPSRLTYTAYLVHPIVVLFIALGSQNPILLDDLHLVSPVLSYKM
;
A
#
# COMPACT_ATOMS: atom_id res chain seq x y z
N MET A 1 -4.66 -19.01 -20.85
CA MET A 1 -4.66 -19.69 -19.53
C MET A 1 -3.65 -19.07 -18.57
N ILE A 2 -2.36 -18.98 -18.94
CA ILE A 2 -1.30 -18.35 -18.11
C ILE A 2 -1.67 -16.93 -17.62
N GLY A 3 -2.24 -16.09 -18.49
CA GLY A 3 -2.64 -14.72 -18.17
C GLY A 3 -3.63 -14.64 -17.01
N VAL A 4 -4.71 -15.42 -17.08
CA VAL A 4 -5.77 -15.42 -16.05
C VAL A 4 -5.22 -15.90 -14.70
N ILE A 5 -4.38 -16.93 -14.72
CA ILE A 5 -3.77 -17.49 -13.50
C ILE A 5 -2.91 -16.44 -12.79
N GLY A 6 -2.08 -15.68 -13.52
CA GLY A 6 -1.25 -14.63 -12.94
C GLY A 6 -2.07 -13.47 -12.35
N VAL A 7 -3.22 -13.15 -12.94
CA VAL A 7 -4.13 -12.11 -12.43
C VAL A 7 -4.87 -12.55 -11.18
N CYS A 8 -5.33 -13.81 -11.16
CA CYS A 8 -5.90 -14.42 -9.96
C CYS A 8 -4.88 -14.43 -8.83
N LEU A 9 -3.63 -14.86 -9.11
CA LEU A 9 -2.55 -14.89 -8.12
C LEU A 9 -2.23 -13.49 -7.58
N SER A 10 -2.12 -12.49 -8.46
CA SER A 10 -1.90 -11.10 -8.05
C SER A 10 -3.04 -10.56 -7.17
N SER A 11 -4.29 -10.81 -7.57
CA SER A 11 -5.47 -10.37 -6.82
C SER A 11 -5.48 -10.98 -5.42
N ILE A 12 -5.12 -12.25 -5.28
CA ILE A 12 -5.00 -12.94 -3.98
C ILE A 12 -3.92 -12.28 -3.12
N PHE A 13 -2.75 -11.98 -3.69
CA PHE A 13 -1.65 -11.31 -2.97
C PHE A 13 -2.06 -9.92 -2.49
N CYS A 14 -2.67 -9.11 -3.36
CA CYS A 14 -3.13 -7.77 -3.02
C CYS A 14 -4.22 -7.79 -1.94
N VAL A 15 -5.24 -8.65 -2.10
CA VAL A 15 -6.33 -8.80 -1.13
C VAL A 15 -5.79 -9.28 0.22
N SER A 16 -4.92 -10.29 0.24
CA SER A 16 -4.30 -10.79 1.48
C SER A 16 -3.59 -9.69 2.27
N THR A 17 -2.85 -8.81 1.59
CA THR A 17 -2.18 -7.69 2.26
C THR A 17 -3.15 -6.68 2.87
N VAL A 18 -4.26 -6.37 2.20
CA VAL A 18 -5.25 -5.39 2.66
C VAL A 18 -6.09 -5.94 3.83
N TYR A 19 -6.52 -7.20 3.75
CA TYR A 19 -7.39 -7.79 4.75
C TYR A 19 -6.66 -8.42 5.94
N GLY A 20 -5.34 -8.63 5.85
CA GLY A 20 -4.54 -9.25 6.91
C GLY A 20 -4.61 -8.54 8.28
N LEU A 21 -4.87 -7.23 8.31
CA LEU A 21 -4.99 -6.45 9.55
C LEU A 21 -6.44 -6.22 10.01
N TYR A 22 -7.43 -6.52 9.16
CA TYR A 22 -8.84 -6.21 9.43
C TYR A 22 -9.36 -6.89 10.71
N GLY A 23 -8.95 -8.13 10.96
CA GLY A 23 -9.35 -8.89 12.16
C GLY A 23 -8.89 -8.24 13.48
N LEU A 24 -7.73 -7.57 13.48
CA LEU A 24 -7.19 -6.89 14.66
C LEU A 24 -7.88 -5.55 14.92
N LEU A 25 -8.18 -4.82 13.85
CA LEU A 25 -8.87 -3.52 13.93
C LEU A 25 -10.33 -3.65 14.34
N SER A 26 -10.98 -4.78 14.02
CA SER A 26 -12.38 -5.05 14.37
C SER A 26 -12.58 -5.44 15.84
N GLY A 27 -11.51 -5.54 16.64
CA GLY A 27 -11.58 -5.83 18.08
C GLY A 27 -12.16 -7.22 18.43
N LYS A 28 -12.26 -8.11 17.44
CA LYS A 28 -12.85 -9.46 17.59
C LYS A 28 -11.84 -10.57 17.90
N VAL A 29 -10.54 -10.25 17.95
CA VAL A 29 -9.46 -11.23 18.08
C VAL A 29 -8.44 -10.73 19.11
N GLU A 30 -7.91 -11.65 19.91
CA GLU A 30 -6.88 -11.39 20.92
C GLU A 30 -5.63 -10.74 20.29
N PRO A 31 -4.91 -9.86 21.02
CA PRO A 31 -3.76 -9.14 20.47
C PRO A 31 -2.72 -10.12 19.93
N PHE A 32 -2.36 -9.97 18.65
CA PHE A 32 -1.32 -10.79 18.03
C PHE A 32 -0.02 -10.76 18.84
N THR A 33 0.63 -11.91 18.96
CA THR A 33 1.99 -12.02 19.48
C THR A 33 2.90 -11.00 18.78
N THR A 34 3.83 -10.37 19.50
CA THR A 34 4.76 -9.35 18.96
C THR A 34 5.42 -9.81 17.65
N PHE A 35 5.73 -11.10 17.54
CA PHE A 35 6.27 -11.72 16.34
C PHE A 35 5.31 -11.66 15.14
N GLY A 36 4.01 -11.90 15.33
CA GLY A 36 3.00 -11.81 14.27
C GLY A 36 2.81 -10.39 13.75
N ALA A 37 2.86 -9.39 14.62
CA ALA A 37 2.79 -7.98 14.23
C ALA A 37 4.04 -7.52 13.47
N ALA A 38 5.23 -7.90 13.95
CA ALA A 38 6.50 -7.57 13.30
C ALA A 38 6.63 -8.22 11.91
N THR A 39 6.24 -9.48 11.78
CA THR A 39 6.25 -10.18 10.48
C THR A 39 5.25 -9.55 9.51
N TYR A 40 4.01 -9.28 9.93
CA TYR A 40 3.04 -8.63 9.05
C TYR A 40 3.49 -7.23 8.58
N THR A 41 4.02 -6.41 9.49
CA THR A 41 4.52 -5.07 9.15
C THR A 41 5.72 -5.12 8.19
N ALA A 42 6.60 -6.11 8.30
CA ALA A 42 7.70 -6.31 7.35
C ALA A 42 7.24 -6.83 5.98
N PHE A 43 6.27 -7.76 5.95
CA PHE A 43 5.91 -8.49 4.72
C PHE A 43 4.74 -7.90 3.92
N HIS A 44 3.85 -7.11 4.52
CA HIS A 44 2.68 -6.60 3.78
C HIS A 44 3.06 -5.76 2.54
N ARG A 45 4.07 -4.90 2.65
CA ARG A 45 4.57 -4.06 1.54
C ARG A 45 5.21 -4.87 0.41
N PRO A 46 6.19 -5.77 0.65
CA PRO A 46 6.79 -6.55 -0.43
C PRO A 46 5.79 -7.49 -1.10
N ILE A 47 4.85 -8.09 -0.36
CA ILE A 47 3.80 -8.95 -0.94
C ILE A 47 2.88 -8.16 -1.87
N PHE A 48 2.53 -6.93 -1.49
CA PHE A 48 1.72 -6.04 -2.33
C PHE A 48 2.46 -5.64 -3.60
N ILE A 49 3.74 -5.25 -3.47
CA ILE A 49 4.59 -4.90 -4.62
C ILE A 49 4.78 -6.10 -5.55
N LEU A 50 4.93 -7.31 -5.00
CA LEU A 50 5.04 -8.55 -5.77
C LEU A 50 3.75 -8.81 -6.58
N GLY A 51 2.58 -8.60 -5.98
CA GLY A 51 1.30 -8.65 -6.68
C GLY A 51 1.26 -7.70 -7.89
N ILE A 52 1.71 -6.45 -7.71
CA ILE A 52 1.79 -5.47 -8.80
C ILE A 52 2.83 -5.89 -9.85
N ALA A 53 4.00 -6.38 -9.43
CA ALA A 53 5.07 -6.81 -10.32
C ALA A 53 4.64 -7.96 -11.24
N ILE A 54 3.85 -8.91 -10.73
CA ILE A 54 3.25 -9.99 -11.53
C ILE A 54 2.34 -9.41 -12.62
N VAL A 55 1.51 -8.42 -12.29
CA VAL A 55 0.61 -7.76 -13.26
C VAL A 55 1.41 -7.04 -14.35
N VAL A 56 2.44 -6.28 -13.97
CA VAL A 56 3.31 -5.57 -14.91
C VAL A 56 4.05 -6.55 -15.82
N SER A 57 4.59 -7.63 -15.26
CA SER A 57 5.25 -8.69 -16.03
C SER A 57 4.28 -9.33 -17.03
N MET A 58 3.06 -9.66 -16.61
CA MET A 58 2.02 -10.20 -17.51
C MET A 58 1.69 -9.24 -18.65
N CYS A 59 1.70 -7.93 -18.40
CA CYS A 59 1.52 -6.92 -19.43
C CYS A 59 2.69 -6.88 -20.41
N ALA A 60 3.92 -7.00 -19.91
CA ALA A 60 5.14 -7.02 -20.74
C ALA A 60 5.23 -8.26 -21.64
N LEU A 61 4.79 -9.44 -21.16
CA LEU A 61 4.78 -10.69 -21.93
C LEU A 61 3.65 -10.76 -22.99
N GLY A 62 2.81 -9.72 -23.12
CA GLY A 62 1.70 -9.68 -24.08
C GLY A 62 0.54 -10.66 -23.78
N CYS A 63 0.63 -11.41 -22.67
CA CYS A 63 -0.38 -12.37 -22.22
C CYS A 63 -1.50 -11.75 -21.37
N GLY A 64 -1.41 -10.44 -21.08
CA GLY A 64 -2.33 -9.70 -20.21
C GLY A 64 -3.66 -9.25 -20.83
N GLY A 65 -4.18 -9.94 -21.85
CA GLY A 65 -5.36 -9.58 -22.68
C GLY A 65 -6.32 -8.53 -22.10
N PRO A 66 -7.13 -8.84 -21.07
CA PRO A 66 -8.12 -7.91 -20.50
C PRO A 66 -7.49 -6.74 -19.71
N ILE A 67 -6.38 -6.97 -19.01
CA ILE A 67 -5.70 -5.93 -18.23
C ILE A 67 -5.06 -4.90 -19.14
N ARG A 68 -4.41 -5.35 -20.22
CA ARG A 68 -3.84 -4.45 -21.22
C ARG A 68 -4.92 -3.56 -21.84
N TRP A 69 -6.10 -4.12 -22.10
CA TRP A 69 -7.23 -3.36 -22.64
C TRP A 69 -7.72 -2.29 -21.66
N ILE A 70 -7.91 -2.65 -20.38
CA ILE A 70 -8.27 -1.71 -19.30
C ILE A 70 -7.20 -0.62 -19.12
N LEU A 71 -5.91 -0.96 -19.08
CA LEU A 71 -4.84 0.03 -18.91
C LEU A 71 -4.67 0.95 -20.11
N THR A 72 -5.04 0.49 -21.31
CA THR A 72 -4.97 1.30 -22.53
C THR A 72 -6.22 2.17 -22.70
N LEU A 73 -7.24 2.01 -21.85
CA LEU A 73 -8.44 2.83 -21.91
C LEU A 73 -8.08 4.30 -21.63
N SER A 74 -8.53 5.20 -22.50
CA SER A 74 -8.28 6.65 -22.39
C SER A 74 -8.80 7.25 -21.07
N VAL A 75 -9.80 6.62 -20.47
CA VAL A 75 -10.34 6.99 -19.15
C VAL A 75 -9.27 6.94 -18.05
N PHE A 76 -8.32 6.00 -18.10
CA PHE A 76 -7.24 5.90 -17.09
C PHE A 76 -6.12 6.94 -17.28
N ARG A 77 -6.14 7.69 -18.38
CA ARG A 77 -5.17 8.77 -18.63
C ARG A 77 -5.40 9.99 -17.74
N VAL A 78 -6.64 10.23 -17.29
CA VAL A 78 -6.97 11.34 -16.38
C VAL A 78 -6.57 11.03 -14.93
N PRO A 79 -6.98 9.89 -14.32
CA PRO A 79 -6.62 9.58 -12.93
C PRO A 79 -5.12 9.39 -12.76
N SER A 80 -4.39 8.88 -13.76
CA SER A 80 -2.92 8.81 -13.68
C SER A 80 -2.25 10.17 -13.54
N ARG A 81 -2.79 11.22 -14.19
CA ARG A 81 -2.31 12.59 -14.00
C ARG A 81 -2.70 13.15 -12.64
N LEU A 82 -3.93 12.88 -12.19
CA LEU A 82 -4.41 13.34 -10.89
C LEU A 82 -3.60 12.74 -9.73
N THR A 83 -3.38 11.42 -9.72
CA THR A 83 -2.59 10.75 -8.69
C THR A 83 -1.14 11.21 -8.71
N TYR A 84 -0.55 11.44 -9.90
CA TYR A 84 0.80 11.99 -10.01
C TYR A 84 0.90 13.40 -9.43
N THR A 85 -0.05 14.29 -9.73
CA THR A 85 -0.08 15.63 -9.14
C THR A 85 -0.26 15.60 -7.63
N ALA A 86 -1.16 14.74 -7.11
CA ALA A 86 -1.35 14.57 -5.68
C ALA A 86 -0.09 14.03 -4.99
N TYR A 87 0.61 13.08 -5.62
CA TYR A 87 1.87 12.53 -5.11
C TYR A 87 2.97 13.60 -5.01
N LEU A 88 3.09 14.49 -6.00
CA LEU A 88 4.06 15.59 -5.96
C LEU A 88 3.69 16.67 -4.93
N VAL A 89 2.40 16.96 -4.76
CA VAL A 89 1.92 17.96 -3.79
C VAL A 89 2.05 17.46 -2.36
N HIS A 90 1.92 16.14 -2.14
CA HIS A 90 1.97 15.54 -0.80
C HIS A 90 3.20 15.94 0.04
N PRO A 91 4.47 15.76 -0.41
CA PRO A 91 5.64 16.14 0.37
C PRO A 91 5.74 17.65 0.60
N ILE A 92 5.24 18.47 -0.34
CA ILE A 92 5.23 19.93 -0.20
C ILE A 92 4.30 20.35 0.94
N VAL A 93 3.11 19.74 1.02
CA VAL A 93 2.15 19.99 2.10
C VAL A 93 2.69 19.51 3.45
N VAL A 94 3.27 18.30 3.50
CA VAL A 94 3.89 17.76 4.73
C VAL A 94 5.01 18.70 5.22
N LEU A 95 5.86 19.18 4.31
CA LEU A 95 6.92 20.13 4.65
C LEU A 95 6.36 21.47 5.16
N PHE A 96 5.28 21.97 4.55
CA PHE A 96 4.66 23.22 4.98
C PHE A 96 4.06 23.11 6.39
N ILE A 97 3.35 22.02 6.68
CA ILE A 97 2.84 21.70 8.02
C ILE A 97 4.01 21.57 9.00
N ALA A 98 5.10 20.95 8.56
CA ALA A 98 6.27 20.72 9.38
C ALA A 98 6.95 22.04 9.80
N LEU A 99 7.13 22.97 8.87
CA LEU A 99 7.73 24.28 9.13
C LEU A 99 6.81 25.20 9.94
N GLY A 100 5.49 25.05 9.80
CA GLY A 100 4.49 25.78 10.60
C GLY A 100 4.34 25.27 12.04
N SER A 101 4.81 24.06 12.33
CA SER A 101 4.84 23.50 13.68
C SER A 101 5.98 24.13 14.48
N GLN A 102 5.66 24.85 15.56
CA GLN A 102 6.65 25.46 16.48
C GLN A 102 7.49 24.44 17.27
N ASN A 103 7.27 23.13 17.05
CA ASN A 103 8.04 22.06 17.66
C ASN A 103 9.00 21.46 16.61
N PRO A 104 10.31 21.32 16.90
CA PRO A 104 11.22 20.61 16.02
C PRO A 104 10.79 19.15 15.96
N ILE A 105 10.16 18.79 14.85
CA ILE A 105 9.87 17.41 14.48
C ILE A 105 11.20 16.78 14.13
N LEU A 106 11.83 16.20 15.14
CA LEU A 106 12.93 15.26 14.97
C LEU A 106 12.36 14.14 14.08
N LEU A 107 12.91 13.97 12.87
CA LEU A 107 12.64 12.84 11.96
C LEU A 107 13.22 11.53 12.54
N ASP A 108 12.94 11.30 13.82
CA ASP A 108 13.31 10.12 14.57
C ASP A 108 11.99 9.40 14.83
N ASP A 109 11.91 8.14 14.41
CA ASP A 109 10.69 7.33 14.35
C ASP A 109 9.88 7.30 15.67
N LEU A 110 10.45 7.74 16.79
CA LEU A 110 9.85 7.80 18.12
C LEU A 110 8.66 8.78 18.25
N HIS A 111 8.65 9.94 17.58
CA HIS A 111 7.57 10.94 17.77
C HIS A 111 6.31 10.66 16.91
N LEU A 112 6.43 9.83 15.87
CA LEU A 112 5.30 9.35 15.07
C LEU A 112 4.72 8.04 15.61
N VAL A 113 5.52 7.27 16.37
CA VAL A 113 5.08 6.02 17.03
C VAL A 113 4.45 6.28 18.39
N SER A 114 4.77 7.37 19.08
CA SER A 114 4.20 7.71 20.40
C SER A 114 2.67 7.81 20.44
N PRO A 115 1.94 8.35 19.43
CA PRO A 115 0.48 8.36 19.46
C PRO A 115 -0.12 6.96 19.27
N VAL A 116 0.56 6.09 18.52
CA VAL A 116 0.15 4.70 18.26
C VAL A 116 0.39 3.83 19.48
N LEU A 117 1.50 4.02 20.21
CA LEU A 117 1.76 3.36 21.49
C LEU A 117 0.81 3.85 22.59
N SER A 118 0.47 5.14 22.62
CA SER A 118 -0.45 5.70 23.62
C SER A 118 -1.91 5.30 23.41
N TYR A 119 -2.28 4.77 22.24
CA TYR A 119 -3.59 4.15 21.99
C TYR A 119 -3.61 2.66 22.38
N LYS A 120 -2.45 2.06 22.63
CA LYS A 120 -2.26 0.64 22.95
C LYS A 120 -2.02 0.37 24.44
N MET A 121 -1.96 1.41 25.28
CA MET A 121 -2.01 1.37 26.74
C MET A 121 -3.34 1.97 27.21
#